data_AF-A0A533UNL2-F1
#
_entry.id   AF-A0A533UNL2-F1
#
_cell.length_a   1.000
_cell.length_b   1.000
_cell.length_c   1.000
_cell.angle_alpha   90.00
_cell.angle_beta   90.00
_cell.angle_gamma   90.00
#
_symmetry.space_group_name_H-M   'P 1'
#
loop_
_entity.id
_entity.type
_entity.pdbx_description
1 polymer ?
#
loop_
_entity_poly.entity_id
_entity_poly.type
_entity_poly.pdbx_seq_one_letter_code
_entity_poly.pdbx_strand_id
1 'polypeptide(L)'
;YKKWCPEEEREVPYSEIKKGYEVTKNNYIVFEKEELDKIRLKTTRTIDIKEFIEYEELDPTFIDDSYYVATDSKSGNEKPYVLLVKILNDNNLVAIGKVILKDKESLVALRPYQRGLVMHILNYLDEIKPVDEIPEMGDKKVKLDAQEMSLGKLLVEKYRKKEFDIGEYSDTYVQELRKLIDAKSKGKRFVSSAAKEALPTKDLLQALKASIETKKK
;
A
#
# COMPACT_ATOMS: atom_id res chain seq x y z
N TYR A 1 10.65 22.37 -4.64
CA TYR A 1 9.54 22.79 -3.76
C TYR A 1 10.01 23.94 -2.90
N LYS A 2 9.25 25.05 -2.85
CA LYS A 2 9.49 26.17 -1.94
C LYS A 2 8.58 26.01 -0.72
N LYS A 3 9.07 26.31 0.48
CA LYS A 3 8.26 26.29 1.70
C LYS A 3 7.89 27.73 2.05
N TRP A 4 6.62 27.99 2.30
CA TRP A 4 6.05 29.32 2.47
C TRP A 4 5.38 29.43 3.83
N CYS A 5 5.66 30.50 4.57
CA CYS A 5 4.95 30.83 5.80
C CYS A 5 3.71 31.67 5.45
N PRO A 6 2.48 31.18 5.73
CA PRO A 6 1.27 31.94 5.44
C PRO A 6 1.08 33.16 6.34
N GLU A 7 1.65 33.16 7.56
CA GLU A 7 1.56 34.33 8.47
C GLU A 7 2.52 35.45 8.10
N GLU A 8 3.75 35.10 7.72
CA GLU A 8 4.81 36.08 7.38
C GLU A 8 4.86 36.39 5.88
N GLU A 9 4.00 35.77 5.08
CA GLU A 9 3.93 35.89 3.62
C GLU A 9 5.30 35.87 2.94
N ARG A 10 6.16 34.92 3.33
CA ARG A 10 7.50 34.77 2.76
C ARG A 10 7.93 33.32 2.60
N GLU A 11 8.91 33.15 1.71
CA GLU A 11 9.64 31.89 1.58
C GLU A 11 10.48 31.66 2.83
N VAL A 12 10.33 30.48 3.44
CA VAL A 12 11.07 30.08 4.63
C VAL A 12 12.28 29.26 4.18
N PRO A 13 13.51 29.76 4.40
CA PRO A 13 14.71 29.00 4.09
C PRO A 13 14.80 27.76 5.01
N TYR A 14 15.42 26.69 4.50
CA TYR A 14 15.56 25.44 5.26
C TYR A 14 16.25 25.60 6.62
N SER A 15 17.09 26.63 6.78
CA SER A 15 17.79 26.97 8.02
C SER A 15 16.85 27.45 9.14
N GLU A 16 15.69 27.98 8.79
CA GLU A 16 14.68 28.45 9.76
C GLU A 16 13.65 27.36 10.09
N ILE A 17 13.75 26.19 9.46
CA ILE A 17 12.83 25.08 9.67
C ILE A 17 13.43 24.13 10.68
N LYS A 18 12.87 24.12 11.88
CA LYS A 18 13.18 23.14 12.90
C LYS A 18 12.18 21.98 12.88
N LYS A 19 12.62 20.82 13.35
CA LYS A 19 11.74 19.68 13.58
C LYS A 19 11.25 19.75 15.02
N GLY A 20 9.96 19.51 15.22
CA GLY A 20 9.38 19.43 16.55
C GLY A 20 8.48 18.20 16.71
N TYR A 21 8.35 17.73 17.94
CA TYR A 21 7.42 16.66 18.32
C TYR A 21 6.33 17.23 19.23
N GLU A 22 5.07 17.02 18.87
CA GLU A 22 3.92 17.49 19.66
C GLU A 22 3.71 16.59 20.86
N VAL A 23 3.87 17.13 22.08
CA VAL A 23 3.67 16.38 23.33
C VAL A 23 2.24 16.56 23.84
N THR A 24 1.71 17.76 23.71
CA THR A 24 0.31 18.11 24.00
C THR A 24 -0.18 19.08 22.94
N LYS A 25 -1.49 19.23 22.79
CA LYS A 25 -2.09 20.10 21.77
C LYS A 25 -1.46 21.49 21.76
N ASN A 26 -0.83 21.86 20.65
CA ASN A 26 -0.10 23.12 20.43
C ASN A 26 1.19 23.28 21.26
N ASN A 27 1.76 22.21 21.82
CA ASN A 27 3.01 22.24 22.56
C ASN A 27 4.05 21.30 21.93
N TYR A 28 5.10 21.88 21.37
CA TYR A 28 6.11 21.18 20.60
C TYR A 28 7.46 21.24 21.30
N ILE A 29 8.11 20.08 21.47
CA ILE A 29 9.53 20.02 21.78
C ILE A 29 10.27 20.16 20.46
N VAL A 30 11.09 21.20 20.34
CA VAL A 30 11.88 21.50 19.14
C VAL A 30 13.26 20.88 19.27
N PHE A 31 13.73 20.25 18.19
CA PHE A 31 15.05 19.62 18.13
C PHE A 31 15.98 20.39 17.21
N GLU A 32 17.23 20.57 17.65
CA GLU A 32 18.29 21.07 16.79
C GLU A 32 18.78 19.96 15.85
N LYS A 33 19.34 20.37 14.71
CA LYS A 33 19.81 19.43 13.69
C LYS A 33 20.94 18.54 14.24
N GLU A 34 21.83 19.10 15.04
CA GLU A 34 22.97 18.42 15.63
C GLU A 34 22.53 17.35 16.65
N GLU A 35 21.41 17.55 17.33
CA GLU A 35 20.84 16.57 18.27
C GLU A 35 20.29 15.35 17.50
N LEU A 36 19.59 15.61 16.39
CA LEU A 36 19.09 14.56 15.52
C LEU A 36 20.22 13.81 14.81
N ASP A 37 21.27 14.52 14.39
CA ASP A 37 22.41 13.91 13.71
C ASP A 37 23.21 12.98 14.64
N LYS A 38 23.18 13.18 15.97
CA LYS A 38 23.80 12.27 16.95
C LYS A 38 23.10 10.92 17.06
N ILE A 39 21.80 10.86 16.78
CA ILE A 39 21.01 9.61 16.86
C ILE A 39 20.83 8.94 15.49
N ARG A 40 21.29 9.57 14.39
CA ARG A 40 21.20 8.99 13.05
C ARG A 40 22.04 7.72 12.96
N LEU A 41 21.41 6.66 12.48
CA LEU A 41 22.09 5.43 12.11
C LEU A 41 22.60 5.56 10.68
N LYS A 42 23.83 5.11 10.40
CA LYS A 42 24.35 5.10 9.03
C LYS A 42 23.58 4.06 8.21
N THR A 43 23.07 4.46 7.05
CA THR A 43 22.46 3.53 6.07
C THR A 43 23.37 2.33 5.84
N THR A 44 22.82 1.13 6.06
CA THR A 44 23.50 -0.14 5.82
C THR A 44 23.07 -0.69 4.48
N ARG A 45 23.97 -1.46 3.85
CA ARG A 45 23.67 -2.23 2.62
C ARG A 45 23.35 -3.70 2.91
N THR A 46 23.10 -4.00 4.17
CA THR A 46 22.91 -5.35 4.70
C THR A 46 21.59 -5.41 5.44
N ILE A 47 20.85 -6.50 5.23
CA ILE A 47 19.62 -6.79 5.96
C ILE A 47 19.99 -7.79 7.04
N ASP A 48 19.69 -7.44 8.28
CA ASP A 48 19.93 -8.28 9.45
C ASP A 48 18.67 -9.12 9.71
N ILE A 49 18.68 -10.37 9.24
CA ILE A 49 17.56 -11.31 9.38
C ILE A 49 17.47 -11.76 10.84
N LYS A 50 16.28 -11.63 11.42
CA LYS A 50 16.00 -11.98 12.82
C LYS A 50 15.26 -13.29 12.95
N GLU A 51 14.29 -13.54 12.07
CA GLU A 51 13.44 -14.72 12.13
C GLU A 51 12.84 -15.06 10.77
N PHE A 52 12.20 -16.22 10.70
CA PHE A 52 11.43 -16.67 9.54
C PHE A 52 10.03 -17.00 10.00
N ILE A 53 9.03 -16.53 9.26
CA ILE A 53 7.60 -16.77 9.52
C ILE A 53 6.96 -17.42 8.29
N GLU A 54 5.80 -18.06 8.48
CA GLU A 54 4.98 -18.52 7.36
C GLU A 54 4.41 -17.33 6.57
N TYR A 55 4.20 -17.50 5.27
CA TYR A 55 3.74 -16.42 4.40
C TYR A 55 2.39 -15.84 4.85
N GLU A 56 1.51 -16.70 5.37
CA GLU A 56 0.15 -16.37 5.81
C GLU A 56 0.12 -15.48 7.05
N GLU A 57 1.18 -15.49 7.86
CA GLU A 57 1.30 -14.65 9.06
C GLU A 57 1.65 -13.19 8.72
N LEU A 58 2.11 -12.91 7.50
CA LEU A 58 2.38 -11.54 7.05
C LEU A 58 1.08 -10.88 6.57
N ASP A 59 0.36 -10.24 7.50
CA ASP A 59 -0.82 -9.46 7.14
C ASP A 59 -0.44 -8.25 6.25
N PRO A 60 -1.08 -8.06 5.08
CA PRO A 60 -0.80 -6.94 4.18
C PRO A 60 -0.98 -5.55 4.81
N THR A 61 -1.75 -5.42 5.90
CA THR A 61 -1.90 -4.17 6.66
C THR A 61 -0.59 -3.66 7.25
N PHE A 62 0.39 -4.54 7.46
CA PHE A 62 1.72 -4.13 7.90
C PHE A 62 2.58 -3.55 6.78
N ILE A 63 2.25 -3.74 5.50
CA ILE A 63 3.14 -3.36 4.38
C ILE A 63 2.96 -1.89 4.01
N ASP A 64 4.05 -1.12 4.05
CA ASP A 64 4.10 0.29 3.63
C ASP A 64 4.60 0.42 2.17
N ASP A 65 5.84 -0.01 1.94
CA ASP A 65 6.54 0.11 0.66
C ASP A 65 7.14 -1.24 0.23
N SER A 66 7.36 -1.42 -1.07
CA SER A 66 7.99 -2.62 -1.63
C SER A 66 9.19 -2.31 -2.52
N TYR A 67 10.28 -3.05 -2.34
CA TYR A 67 11.54 -2.91 -3.09
C TYR A 67 12.03 -4.25 -3.61
N TYR A 68 12.56 -4.29 -4.84
CA TYR A 68 13.30 -5.45 -5.32
C TYR A 68 14.69 -5.50 -4.68
N VAL A 69 15.09 -6.68 -4.20
CA VAL A 69 16.42 -6.90 -3.66
C VAL A 69 17.23 -7.72 -4.64
N ALA A 70 18.44 -7.26 -4.92
CA ALA A 70 19.41 -7.95 -5.75
C ALA A 70 20.79 -7.85 -5.10
N THR A 71 21.67 -8.80 -5.40
CA THR A 71 23.07 -8.75 -4.99
C THR A 71 23.88 -7.84 -5.89
N ASP A 72 24.86 -7.14 -5.32
CA ASP A 72 25.89 -6.47 -6.11
C ASP A 72 26.72 -7.53 -6.86
N SER A 73 26.81 -7.39 -8.19
CA SER A 73 27.53 -8.31 -9.08
C SER A 73 29.00 -8.49 -8.70
N LYS A 74 29.60 -7.57 -7.94
CA LYS A 74 31.01 -7.65 -7.50
C LYS A 74 31.20 -8.30 -6.12
N SER A 75 30.11 -8.64 -5.42
CA SER A 75 30.17 -9.07 -4.02
C SER A 75 30.42 -10.56 -3.80
N GLY A 76 30.31 -11.40 -4.84
CA GLY A 76 30.41 -12.86 -4.71
C GLY A 76 29.24 -13.51 -3.96
N ASN A 77 28.19 -12.75 -3.63
CA ASN A 77 27.06 -13.21 -2.81
C ASN A 77 25.92 -13.86 -3.60
N GLU A 78 26.12 -14.16 -4.89
CA GLU A 78 25.08 -14.74 -5.75
C GLU A 78 24.60 -16.10 -5.23
N LYS A 79 25.53 -16.98 -4.82
CA LYS A 79 25.18 -18.33 -4.33
C LYS A 79 24.37 -18.28 -3.03
N PRO A 80 24.78 -17.55 -1.96
CA PRO A 80 23.95 -17.36 -0.78
C PRO A 80 22.58 -16.74 -1.07
N TYR A 81 22.51 -15.77 -1.98
CA TYR A 81 21.25 -15.12 -2.35
C TYR A 81 20.28 -16.08 -3.03
N VAL A 82 20.74 -16.82 -4.04
CA VAL A 82 19.90 -17.82 -4.73
C VAL A 82 19.48 -18.93 -3.76
N LEU A 83 20.36 -19.34 -2.85
CA LEU A 83 20.02 -20.31 -1.81
C LEU A 83 18.90 -19.79 -0.90
N LEU A 84 18.97 -18.54 -0.45
CA LEU A 84 17.92 -17.92 0.37
C LEU A 84 16.59 -17.83 -0.39
N VAL A 85 16.60 -17.36 -1.64
CA VAL A 85 15.39 -17.31 -2.50
C VAL A 85 14.73 -18.68 -2.57
N LYS A 86 15.53 -19.73 -2.82
CA LYS A 86 15.02 -21.09 -2.95
C LYS A 86 14.45 -21.62 -1.63
N ILE A 87 15.16 -21.44 -0.52
CA ILE A 87 14.70 -21.91 0.79
C ILE A 87 13.37 -21.24 1.15
N LEU A 88 13.25 -19.92 0.98
CA LEU A 88 12.01 -19.23 1.29
C LEU A 88 10.86 -19.70 0.38
N ASN A 89 11.11 -19.88 -0.91
CA ASN A 89 10.09 -20.30 -1.87
C ASN A 89 9.61 -21.73 -1.62
N ASP A 90 10.54 -22.68 -1.43
CA ASP A 90 10.21 -24.10 -1.30
C ASP A 90 9.49 -24.41 0.03
N ASN A 91 9.63 -23.54 1.04
CA ASN A 91 9.03 -23.71 2.36
C ASN A 91 7.88 -22.73 2.64
N ASN A 92 7.48 -21.90 1.68
CA ASN A 92 6.45 -20.84 1.86
C ASN A 92 6.75 -19.90 3.04
N LEU A 93 8.01 -19.48 3.17
CA LEU A 93 8.48 -18.64 4.28
C LEU A 93 8.77 -17.20 3.85
N VAL A 94 8.71 -16.31 4.83
CA VAL A 94 9.13 -14.92 4.78
C VAL A 94 10.19 -14.69 5.84
N ALA A 95 11.29 -14.01 5.50
CA ALA A 95 12.32 -13.63 6.48
C ALA A 95 12.02 -12.23 7.03
N ILE A 96 11.92 -12.10 8.34
CA ILE A 96 11.77 -10.81 9.02
C ILE A 96 13.14 -10.34 9.48
N GLY A 97 13.42 -9.05 9.28
CA GLY A 97 14.70 -8.47 9.62
C GLY A 97 14.66 -6.96 9.77
N LYS A 98 15.85 -6.38 9.88
CA LYS A 98 16.04 -4.94 9.99
C LYS A 98 17.02 -4.43 8.94
N VAL A 99 16.76 -3.23 8.45
CA VAL A 99 17.64 -2.51 7.53
C VAL A 99 17.65 -1.04 7.90
N ILE A 100 18.77 -0.34 7.70
CA ILE A 100 18.82 1.11 7.89
C ILE A 100 18.70 1.77 6.52
N LEU A 101 17.58 2.42 6.25
CA LEU A 101 17.31 3.18 5.02
C LEU A 101 17.14 4.66 5.34
N LYS A 102 17.84 5.54 4.61
CA LYS A 102 17.75 7.01 4.76
C LYS A 102 17.86 7.45 6.24
N ASP A 103 18.83 6.88 6.93
CA ASP A 103 19.11 7.09 8.36
C ASP A 103 18.03 6.64 9.37
N LYS A 104 17.02 5.87 8.95
CA LYS A 104 16.01 5.22 9.82
C LYS A 104 16.21 3.71 9.79
N GLU A 105 16.23 3.06 10.95
CA GLU A 105 16.09 1.60 11.02
C GLU A 105 14.63 1.24 10.78
N SER A 106 14.39 0.32 9.84
CA SER A 106 13.08 -0.16 9.45
C SER A 106 12.99 -1.66 9.66
N LEU A 107 11.84 -2.12 10.17
CA LEU A 107 11.45 -3.52 10.13
C LEU A 107 11.09 -3.89 8.69
N VAL A 108 11.55 -5.05 8.24
CA VAL A 108 11.33 -5.50 6.86
C VAL A 108 10.97 -6.97 6.77
N ALA A 109 10.17 -7.30 5.75
CA ALA A 109 9.86 -8.66 5.34
C ALA A 109 10.48 -8.95 3.97
N LEU A 110 11.33 -9.97 3.89
CA LEU A 110 11.86 -10.50 2.64
C LEU A 110 11.07 -11.72 2.23
N ARG A 111 10.43 -11.64 1.06
CA ARG A 111 9.69 -12.76 0.47
C ARG A 111 10.22 -13.12 -0.91
N PRO A 112 10.17 -14.41 -1.29
CA PRO A 112 10.50 -14.82 -2.65
C PRO A 112 9.47 -14.23 -3.62
N TYR A 113 9.95 -13.79 -4.77
CA TYR A 113 9.10 -13.33 -5.85
C TYR A 113 9.79 -13.55 -7.20
N GLN A 114 9.13 -14.33 -8.06
CA GLN A 114 9.67 -14.75 -9.35
C GLN A 114 11.08 -15.34 -9.17
N ARG A 115 12.11 -14.67 -9.72
CA ARG A 115 13.52 -15.11 -9.68
C ARG A 115 14.35 -14.47 -8.56
N GLY A 116 13.73 -13.75 -7.64
CA GLY A 116 14.46 -12.98 -6.64
C GLY A 116 13.69 -12.75 -5.35
N LEU A 117 14.06 -11.69 -4.64
CA LEU A 117 13.41 -11.26 -3.40
C LEU A 117 12.72 -9.91 -3.60
N VAL A 118 11.56 -9.78 -2.96
CA VAL A 118 10.94 -8.49 -2.67
C VAL A 118 11.05 -8.24 -1.17
N MET A 119 11.54 -7.06 -0.83
CA MET A 119 11.57 -6.54 0.53
C MET A 119 10.40 -5.59 0.73
N HIS A 120 9.57 -5.86 1.72
CA HIS A 120 8.55 -4.94 2.19
C HIS A 120 9.07 -4.18 3.40
N ILE A 121 8.86 -2.87 3.42
CA ILE A 121 8.96 -2.08 4.64
C ILE A 121 7.69 -2.32 5.43
N LEU A 122 7.87 -2.61 6.72
CA LEU A 122 6.75 -2.86 7.62
C LEU A 122 6.49 -1.64 8.51
N ASN A 123 5.22 -1.30 8.64
CA ASN A 123 4.70 -0.43 9.68
C ASN A 123 4.81 -1.15 11.03
N TYR A 124 5.21 -0.41 12.06
CA TYR A 124 5.09 -0.88 13.43
C TYR A 124 3.61 -0.89 13.85
N LEU A 125 3.31 -1.67 14.89
CA LEU A 125 1.92 -1.84 15.35
C LEU A 125 1.27 -0.50 15.77
N ASP A 126 2.05 0.42 16.32
CA ASP A 126 1.62 1.77 16.72
C ASP A 126 1.43 2.73 15.54
N GLU A 127 1.94 2.39 14.34
CA GLU A 127 1.69 3.13 13.09
C GLU A 127 0.38 2.67 12.42
N ILE A 128 -0.21 1.57 12.89
CA ILE A 128 -1.45 1.00 12.35
C ILE A 128 -2.61 1.33 13.27
N LYS A 129 -3.68 1.89 12.69
CA LYS A 129 -4.89 2.18 13.46
C LYS A 129 -5.53 0.86 13.96
N PRO A 130 -5.71 0.67 15.29
CA PRO A 130 -6.34 -0.52 15.82
C PRO A 130 -7.79 -0.66 15.32
N VAL A 131 -8.21 -1.90 15.04
CA VAL A 131 -9.58 -2.19 14.57
C VAL A 131 -10.64 -1.73 15.58
N ASP A 132 -10.36 -1.85 16.87
CA ASP A 132 -11.25 -1.42 17.96
C ASP A 132 -11.51 0.10 17.98
N GLU A 133 -10.64 0.89 17.34
CA GLU A 133 -10.81 2.35 17.17
C GLU A 133 -11.60 2.71 15.89
N ILE A 134 -12.18 1.72 15.21
CA ILE A 134 -13.01 1.90 14.01
C ILE A 134 -14.46 1.50 14.36
N PRO A 135 -15.29 2.46 14.85
CA PRO A 135 -16.65 2.17 15.31
C PRO A 135 -17.54 1.48 14.27
N GLU A 136 -17.26 1.70 12.98
CA GLU A 136 -17.99 1.12 11.85
C GLU A 136 -17.75 -0.38 11.67
N MET A 137 -16.61 -0.91 12.15
CA MET A 137 -16.22 -2.32 12.03
C MET A 137 -16.78 -3.21 13.16
N GLY A 138 -17.51 -2.63 14.13
CA GLY A 138 -17.93 -3.34 15.35
C GLY A 138 -18.85 -4.55 15.14
N ASP A 139 -19.01 -5.33 16.22
CA ASP A 139 -19.73 -6.61 16.34
C ASP A 139 -21.26 -6.53 16.20
N LYS A 140 -21.78 -5.74 15.27
CA LYS A 140 -23.21 -5.73 14.97
C LYS A 140 -23.57 -7.11 14.43
N LYS A 141 -24.16 -7.94 15.30
CA LYS A 141 -24.72 -9.25 14.95
C LYS A 141 -25.96 -9.04 14.09
N VAL A 142 -25.76 -8.76 12.81
CA VAL A 142 -26.80 -8.73 11.79
C VAL A 142 -27.16 -10.18 11.47
N LYS A 143 -28.44 -10.55 11.58
CA LYS A 143 -28.91 -11.84 11.10
C LYS A 143 -28.86 -11.83 9.57
N LEU A 144 -28.08 -12.74 9.01
CA LEU A 144 -28.00 -12.95 7.57
C LEU A 144 -29.10 -13.93 7.14
N ASP A 145 -29.91 -13.56 6.15
CA ASP A 145 -30.91 -14.47 5.60
C ASP A 145 -30.24 -15.55 4.71
N ALA A 146 -30.78 -16.76 4.74
CA ALA A 146 -30.23 -17.88 4.00
C ALA A 146 -30.36 -17.72 2.48
N GLN A 147 -31.43 -17.08 2.00
CA GLN A 147 -31.61 -16.80 0.57
C GLN A 147 -30.64 -15.72 0.11
N GLU A 148 -30.45 -14.66 0.90
CA GLU A 148 -29.45 -13.61 0.64
C GLU A 148 -28.03 -14.21 0.54
N MET A 149 -27.67 -15.07 1.49
CA MET A 149 -26.37 -15.76 1.49
C MET A 149 -26.19 -16.65 0.24
N SER A 150 -27.23 -17.38 -0.15
CA SER A 150 -27.20 -18.24 -1.34
C SER A 150 -27.00 -17.43 -2.63
N LEU A 151 -27.72 -16.31 -2.77
CA LEU A 151 -27.57 -15.40 -3.91
C LEU A 151 -26.20 -14.72 -3.93
N GLY A 152 -25.68 -14.31 -2.78
CA GLY A 152 -24.33 -13.77 -2.64
C GLY A 152 -23.27 -14.77 -3.13
N LYS A 153 -23.36 -16.04 -2.75
CA LYS A 153 -22.46 -17.10 -3.22
C LYS A 153 -22.48 -17.27 -4.74
N LEU A 154 -23.68 -17.27 -5.35
CA LEU A 154 -23.81 -17.42 -6.80
C LEU A 154 -23.18 -16.25 -7.56
N LEU A 155 -23.26 -15.03 -7.02
CA LEU A 155 -22.58 -13.87 -7.58
C LEU A 155 -21.07 -13.99 -7.46
N VAL A 156 -20.56 -14.36 -6.28
CA VAL A 156 -19.12 -14.59 -6.10
C VAL A 156 -18.63 -15.62 -7.11
N GLU A 157 -19.30 -16.77 -7.26
CA GLU A 157 -18.91 -17.80 -8.23
C GLU A 157 -19.01 -17.31 -9.69
N LYS A 158 -19.99 -16.48 -10.03
CA LYS A 158 -20.09 -15.87 -11.37
C LYS A 158 -18.93 -14.93 -11.69
N TYR A 159 -18.42 -14.20 -10.70
CA TYR A 159 -17.38 -13.18 -10.88
C TYR A 159 -15.97 -13.64 -10.45
N ARG A 160 -15.85 -14.81 -9.84
CA ARG A 160 -14.59 -15.39 -9.41
C ARG A 160 -13.75 -15.79 -10.63
N LYS A 161 -12.52 -15.28 -10.68
CA LYS A 161 -11.49 -15.73 -11.63
C LYS A 161 -10.51 -16.67 -10.92
N LYS A 162 -9.94 -17.61 -11.67
CA LYS A 162 -8.88 -18.50 -11.16
C LYS A 162 -7.54 -17.78 -11.02
N GLU A 163 -7.28 -16.84 -11.92
CA GLU A 163 -6.04 -16.07 -11.99
C GLU A 163 -6.37 -14.58 -11.96
N PHE A 164 -5.57 -13.83 -11.23
CA PHE A 164 -5.64 -12.38 -11.19
C PHE A 164 -4.63 -11.82 -12.20
N ASP A 165 -5.13 -11.19 -13.27
CA ASP A 165 -4.32 -10.45 -14.22
C ASP A 165 -4.48 -8.95 -13.98
N ILE A 166 -3.47 -8.34 -13.36
CA ILE A 166 -3.44 -6.89 -13.10
C ILE A 166 -3.45 -6.07 -14.40
N GLY A 167 -3.01 -6.64 -15.52
CA GLY A 167 -2.97 -5.99 -16.83
C GLY A 167 -4.33 -5.74 -17.46
N GLU A 168 -5.39 -6.45 -17.01
CA GLU A 168 -6.77 -6.17 -17.42
C GLU A 168 -7.28 -4.84 -16.85
N TYR A 169 -6.65 -4.33 -15.79
CA TYR A 169 -7.02 -3.09 -15.14
C TYR A 169 -6.19 -1.95 -15.74
N SER A 170 -6.85 -0.82 -15.97
CA SER A 170 -6.18 0.38 -16.46
C SER A 170 -6.69 1.60 -15.72
N ASP A 171 -5.80 2.57 -15.54
CA ASP A 171 -6.15 3.85 -14.95
C ASP A 171 -7.01 4.64 -15.96
N THR A 172 -8.32 4.56 -15.76
CA THR A 172 -9.31 5.24 -16.59
C THR A 172 -9.14 6.75 -16.56
N TYR A 173 -8.72 7.31 -15.43
CA TYR A 173 -8.45 8.73 -15.31
C TYR A 173 -7.27 9.15 -16.20
N VAL A 174 -6.16 8.40 -16.17
CA VAL A 174 -5.01 8.67 -17.06
C VAL A 174 -5.40 8.54 -18.53
N GLN A 175 -6.25 7.58 -18.88
CA GLN A 175 -6.76 7.43 -20.25
C GLN A 175 -7.62 8.63 -20.67
N GLU A 176 -8.57 9.06 -19.83
CA GLU A 176 -9.41 10.23 -20.11
C GLU A 176 -8.59 11.52 -20.13
N LEU A 177 -7.58 11.64 -19.26
CA LEU A 177 -6.64 12.76 -19.27
C LEU A 177 -5.86 12.83 -20.58
N ARG A 178 -5.36 11.68 -21.09
CA ARG A 178 -4.69 11.62 -22.40
C ARG A 178 -5.64 12.07 -23.53
N LYS A 179 -6.90 11.61 -23.52
CA LYS A 179 -7.91 12.05 -24.50
C LYS A 179 -8.18 13.55 -24.40
N LEU A 180 -8.23 14.10 -23.19
CA LEU A 180 -8.41 15.53 -22.94
C LEU A 180 -7.22 16.35 -23.44
N ILE A 181 -5.99 15.89 -23.19
CA ILE A 181 -4.76 16.51 -23.69
C ILE A 181 -4.76 16.52 -25.22
N ASP A 182 -5.08 15.39 -25.85
CA ASP A 182 -5.16 15.27 -27.31
C ASP A 182 -6.24 16.19 -27.91
N ALA A 183 -7.41 16.28 -27.28
CA ALA A 183 -8.47 17.17 -27.71
C ALA A 183 -8.04 18.64 -27.61
N LYS A 184 -7.43 19.05 -26.49
CA LYS A 184 -6.90 20.41 -26.30
C LYS A 184 -5.79 20.74 -27.29
N SER A 185 -4.85 19.81 -27.52
CA SER A 185 -3.76 19.97 -28.49
C SER A 185 -4.29 20.19 -29.92
N LYS A 186 -5.43 19.58 -30.25
CA LYS A 186 -6.11 19.72 -31.55
C LYS A 186 -7.15 20.85 -31.60
N GLY A 187 -7.23 21.69 -30.55
CA GLY A 187 -8.20 22.79 -30.46
C GLY A 187 -9.67 22.36 -30.35
N LYS A 188 -9.94 21.09 -30.01
CA LYS A 188 -11.28 20.52 -29.87
C LYS A 188 -11.76 20.56 -28.43
N ARG A 189 -13.07 20.75 -28.24
CA ARG A 189 -13.69 20.70 -26.91
C ARG A 189 -13.84 19.25 -26.47
N PHE A 190 -13.29 18.90 -25.31
CA PHE A 190 -13.43 17.58 -24.71
C PHE A 190 -14.83 17.42 -24.11
N VAL A 191 -15.53 16.34 -24.44
CA VAL A 191 -16.81 15.96 -23.85
C VAL A 191 -16.59 14.66 -23.09
N SER A 192 -16.67 14.72 -21.75
CA SER A 192 -16.56 13.53 -20.91
C SER A 192 -17.84 12.70 -21.01
N SER A 193 -17.71 11.38 -21.15
CA SER A 193 -18.80 10.46 -20.89
C SER A 193 -18.87 10.20 -19.38
N ALA A 194 -19.50 11.09 -18.63
CA ALA A 194 -19.75 10.83 -17.21
C ALA A 194 -20.57 9.53 -17.08
N ALA A 195 -20.11 8.59 -16.26
CA ALA A 195 -20.84 7.39 -15.94
C ALA A 195 -22.17 7.76 -15.26
N LYS A 196 -23.29 7.15 -15.70
CA LYS A 196 -24.58 7.31 -15.05
C LYS A 196 -24.47 6.89 -13.58
N GLU A 197 -24.84 7.77 -12.67
CA GLU A 197 -24.97 7.43 -11.25
C GLU A 197 -25.98 6.27 -11.11
N ALA A 198 -25.54 5.19 -10.46
CA ALA A 198 -26.42 4.10 -10.11
C ALA A 198 -27.40 4.58 -9.03
N LEU A 199 -28.70 4.47 -9.31
CA LEU A 199 -29.73 4.79 -8.32
C LEU A 199 -29.61 3.86 -7.11
N PRO A 200 -29.75 4.37 -5.87
CA PRO A 200 -29.73 3.53 -4.69
C PRO A 200 -30.93 2.57 -4.71
N THR A 201 -30.65 1.28 -4.94
CA THR A 201 -31.66 0.22 -4.89
C THR A 201 -32.00 -0.12 -3.45
N LYS A 202 -33.26 0.07 -3.06
CA LYS A 202 -33.81 -0.29 -1.73
C LYS A 202 -33.94 -1.81 -1.50
N ASP A 203 -33.81 -2.61 -2.56
CA ASP A 203 -33.96 -4.07 -2.52
C ASP A 203 -32.71 -4.74 -3.07
N LEU A 204 -31.89 -5.26 -2.15
CA LEU A 204 -30.64 -5.96 -2.45
C LEU A 204 -30.91 -7.17 -3.37
N LEU A 205 -32.00 -7.92 -3.15
CA LEU A 205 -32.30 -9.11 -3.94
C LEU A 205 -32.59 -8.76 -5.41
N GLN A 206 -33.29 -7.65 -5.66
CA GLN A 206 -33.52 -7.16 -7.01
C GLN A 206 -32.24 -6.67 -7.67
N ALA A 207 -31.39 -5.94 -6.93
CA ALA A 207 -30.10 -5.49 -7.44
C ALA A 207 -29.17 -6.66 -7.81
N LEU A 208 -29.11 -7.69 -6.95
CA LEU A 208 -28.33 -8.90 -7.19
C LEU A 208 -28.83 -9.67 -8.40
N LYS A 209 -30.16 -9.84 -8.55
CA LYS A 209 -30.76 -10.47 -9.74
C LYS A 209 -30.49 -9.68 -11.02
N ALA A 210 -30.64 -8.35 -10.98
CA ALA A 210 -30.38 -7.49 -12.14
C ALA A 210 -28.92 -7.54 -12.60
N SER A 211 -27.96 -7.65 -11.67
CA SER A 211 -26.52 -7.83 -11.96
C SER A 211 -26.21 -9.20 -12.61
N ILE A 212 -27.03 -10.21 -12.34
CA ILE A 212 -26.90 -11.52 -12.99
C ILE A 212 -27.36 -11.45 -14.46
N GLU A 213 -28.39 -10.68 -14.77
CA GLU A 213 -29.01 -10.63 -16.11
C GLU A 213 -28.30 -9.69 -17.09
N THR A 214 -27.73 -8.57 -16.64
CA THR A 214 -27.19 -7.51 -17.53
C THR A 214 -26.03 -7.94 -18.43
N LYS A 215 -25.35 -9.05 -18.14
CA LYS A 215 -24.15 -9.50 -18.88
C LYS A 215 -24.35 -10.78 -19.69
N LYS A 216 -25.59 -11.20 -19.94
CA LYS A 216 -25.92 -12.25 -20.93
C LYS A 216 -25.87 -11.75 -22.39
N LYS A 217 -25.49 -10.49 -22.62
CA LYS A 217 -25.29 -9.89 -23.94
C LYS A 217 -23.81 -9.58 -24.17
#